data_AF-W4JTL9-F1
#
_entry.id   AF-W4JTL9-F1
#
_cell.length_a   1.000
_cell.length_b   1.000
_cell.length_c   1.000
_cell.angle_alpha   90.00
_cell.angle_beta   90.00
_cell.angle_gamma   90.00
#
_symmetry.space_group_name_H-M   'P 1'
#
loop_
_entity.id
_entity.type
_entity.pdbx_description
1 polymer ?
#
loop_
_entity_poly.entity_id
_entity_poly.type
_entity_poly.pdbx_seq_one_letter_code
_entity_poly.pdbx_strand_id
1 'polypeptide(L)'
;MPNGYRIFCLYPSPPSSNPEAGLSLDSVCDSPGLALPLPAPVPLVAALARAAVPASVCDSPILPDIETTPTPSSAAPAQAAVLASSTPPFANWSSKLLLGWHFSGSTVKSVGEFDRLVEILSHPEFDLKELLGVSFTCETKRLAKHLANPESKLQNQDGWHCASVDIRLPPVGKQTVKPESESLVFMVSGIYHRRLVDIIQATYAAPVSHTFHMTLFRQYWRPTSDAPPILLYSEVYSSPGMIEAHLEITSMPRMGLDNTHERIVAPLMVWSDSTHLASFGTASLLLFYLLFGSQSKYTRARPTSKSAHHLAYIPTIPDTIQEAYMKVFGKAATSAMLRHCKRDLIHAIWLLLLDANFMEAYEHGMLIKCGDGIVRRIFPWFLTYSADYPEKVLLASIRSLAKCLCPRCLVEKNQVYKIGSKLDMRLHKKMARQDDAPRRHAVEVARKIIYKQGYGIESTAVDALLADKSWVPTWVSQLYCTPDRVTNLRIDTWQNAFSMKLSKYGFNFYDLFVVDLLHEFELGVWKAIFTHLLRILWAAAGTKYRN
;
A
#
# COMPACT_ATOMS: atom_id res chain seq x y z
N MET A 1 32.65 -12.40 -2.75
CA MET A 1 33.00 -13.78 -2.33
C MET A 1 31.76 -14.45 -1.74
N PRO A 2 31.62 -15.78 -1.82
CA PRO A 2 30.57 -16.50 -1.08
C PRO A 2 30.76 -16.41 0.43
N ASN A 3 29.65 -16.39 1.17
CA ASN A 3 29.64 -16.49 2.63
C ASN A 3 29.87 -17.95 3.10
N GLY A 4 29.83 -18.20 4.41
CA GLY A 4 30.03 -19.53 5.00
C GLY A 4 29.07 -20.62 4.49
N TYR A 5 27.87 -20.23 4.00
CA TYR A 5 26.87 -21.14 3.40
C TYR A 5 27.05 -21.30 1.88
N ARG A 6 28.14 -20.77 1.32
CA ARG A 6 28.42 -20.71 -0.12
C ARG A 6 27.36 -19.93 -0.91
N ILE A 7 26.68 -18.98 -0.25
CA ILE A 7 25.74 -18.05 -0.87
C ILE A 7 26.49 -16.77 -1.24
N PHE A 8 26.23 -16.21 -2.42
CA PHE A 8 26.79 -14.94 -2.88
C PHE A 8 25.78 -14.11 -3.65
N CYS A 9 25.97 -12.80 -3.64
CA CYS A 9 25.19 -11.84 -4.40
C CYS A 9 25.98 -11.37 -5.63
N LEU A 10 25.31 -11.28 -6.77
CA LEU A 10 25.84 -10.73 -8.01
C LEU A 10 25.10 -9.43 -8.32
N TYR A 11 25.77 -8.30 -8.10
CA TYR A 11 25.23 -6.97 -8.39
C TYR A 11 25.58 -6.53 -9.83
N PRO A 12 24.71 -5.79 -10.52
CA PRO A 12 25.04 -5.14 -11.80
C PRO A 12 26.11 -4.06 -11.68
N SER A 13 26.12 -3.35 -10.55
CA SER A 13 27.11 -2.32 -10.18
C SER A 13 27.40 -2.40 -8.67
N PRO A 14 28.57 -1.96 -8.19
CA PRO A 14 28.86 -1.97 -6.74
C PRO A 14 27.83 -1.13 -5.96
N PRO A 15 27.22 -1.66 -4.88
CA PRO A 15 26.23 -0.92 -4.10
C PRO A 15 26.85 0.25 -3.34
N SER A 16 26.14 1.37 -3.25
CA SER A 16 26.57 2.55 -2.49
C SER A 16 26.48 2.36 -0.98
N SER A 17 25.51 1.57 -0.51
CA SER A 17 25.41 1.07 0.85
C SER A 17 24.95 -0.40 0.83
N ASN A 18 25.45 -1.21 1.76
CA ASN A 18 25.00 -2.58 1.96
C ASN A 18 24.29 -2.68 3.32
N PRO A 19 22.96 -2.82 3.37
CA PRO A 19 22.21 -2.85 4.62
C PRO A 19 22.50 -4.10 5.48
N GLU A 20 23.13 -5.13 4.89
CA GLU A 20 23.52 -6.37 5.57
C GLU A 20 24.98 -6.36 6.05
N ALA A 21 25.72 -5.26 5.86
CA ALA A 21 27.10 -5.13 6.32
C ALA A 21 27.17 -5.15 7.86
N GLY A 22 27.77 -6.20 8.42
CA GLY A 22 27.92 -6.38 9.87
C GLY A 22 26.78 -7.14 10.56
N LEU A 23 25.73 -7.54 9.83
CA LEU A 23 24.68 -8.40 10.38
C LEU A 23 25.19 -9.85 10.57
N SER A 24 25.14 -10.36 11.79
CA SER A 24 25.37 -11.80 12.07
C SER A 24 24.11 -12.62 11.80
N LEU A 25 24.22 -13.95 11.74
CA LEU A 25 23.03 -14.82 11.59
C LEU A 25 22.03 -14.61 12.73
N ASP A 26 22.53 -14.36 13.94
CA ASP A 26 21.73 -14.13 15.16
C ASP A 26 20.84 -12.88 15.04
N SER A 27 21.22 -11.90 14.22
CA SER A 27 20.42 -10.70 13.96
C SER A 27 19.21 -10.93 13.04
N VAL A 28 19.13 -12.10 12.39
CA VAL A 28 18.07 -12.45 11.42
C VAL A 28 17.31 -13.73 11.81
N CYS A 29 17.79 -14.47 12.83
CA CYS A 29 17.15 -15.69 13.31
C CYS A 29 16.14 -15.43 14.44
N ASP A 30 14.85 -15.39 14.11
CA ASP A 30 13.73 -15.41 15.09
C ASP A 30 13.62 -16.73 15.89
N SER A 31 14.59 -17.66 15.76
CA SER A 31 14.56 -18.97 16.41
C SER A 31 15.47 -18.99 17.65
N PRO A 32 14.92 -19.09 18.88
CA PRO A 32 15.70 -19.02 20.13
C PRO A 32 16.54 -20.28 20.43
N GLY A 33 16.80 -21.13 19.43
CA GLY A 33 17.34 -22.49 19.61
C GLY A 33 18.61 -22.84 18.85
N LEU A 34 19.26 -21.89 18.15
CA LEU A 34 20.51 -22.13 17.40
C LEU A 34 21.71 -21.32 17.90
N ALA A 35 21.68 -20.88 19.17
CA ALA A 35 22.89 -20.43 19.83
C ALA A 35 23.91 -21.58 19.88
N LEU A 36 25.09 -21.37 19.30
CA LEU A 36 26.24 -22.24 19.56
C LEU A 36 26.50 -22.27 21.07
N PRO A 37 26.87 -23.43 21.65
CA PRO A 37 27.14 -23.52 23.08
C PRO A 37 28.28 -22.56 23.43
N LEU A 38 27.97 -21.59 24.31
CA LEU A 38 28.96 -20.70 24.88
C LEU A 38 30.08 -21.53 25.55
N PRO A 39 31.35 -21.09 25.48
CA PRO A 39 32.43 -21.75 26.21
C PRO A 39 32.10 -21.76 27.72
N ALA A 40 32.49 -22.84 28.39
CA ALA A 40 32.03 -23.16 29.74
C ALA A 40 32.25 -22.03 30.77
N PRO A 41 31.33 -21.85 31.73
CA PRO A 41 31.42 -20.76 32.69
C PRO A 41 32.62 -20.91 33.64
N VAL A 42 33.34 -19.81 33.85
CA VAL A 42 34.38 -19.67 34.87
C VAL A 42 33.75 -19.74 36.28
N PRO A 43 34.41 -20.33 37.31
CA PRO A 43 33.76 -20.66 38.58
C PRO A 43 33.16 -19.48 39.37
N LEU A 44 32.06 -19.78 40.05
CA LEU A 44 31.18 -18.88 40.79
C LEU A 44 31.78 -18.35 42.10
N VAL A 45 32.79 -17.46 42.06
CA VAL A 45 33.29 -16.73 43.26
C VAL A 45 33.57 -15.24 43.02
N ALA A 46 33.09 -14.65 41.91
CA ALA A 46 33.33 -13.24 41.58
C ALA A 46 32.04 -12.42 41.30
N ALA A 47 30.86 -12.93 41.65
CA ALA A 47 29.56 -12.40 41.21
C ALA A 47 28.71 -11.72 42.31
N LEU A 48 29.31 -11.23 43.40
CA LEU A 48 28.60 -10.52 44.48
C LEU A 48 29.13 -9.10 44.78
N ALA A 49 29.92 -8.52 43.88
CA ALA A 49 30.47 -7.17 44.04
C ALA A 49 30.47 -6.35 42.74
N ARG A 50 29.30 -6.20 42.09
CA ARG A 50 28.91 -5.08 41.18
C ARG A 50 27.52 -5.34 40.57
N ALA A 51 26.47 -4.98 41.31
CA ALA A 51 25.11 -4.94 40.81
C ALA A 51 24.41 -3.67 41.33
N ALA A 52 24.67 -2.54 40.68
CA ALA A 52 23.97 -1.28 40.95
C ALA A 52 24.04 -0.32 39.74
N VAL A 53 23.17 -0.56 38.73
CA VAL A 53 22.54 0.46 37.84
C VAL A 53 23.45 1.25 36.86
N PRO A 54 22.97 1.77 35.71
CA PRO A 54 21.99 1.28 34.73
C PRO A 54 22.64 1.01 33.34
N ALA A 55 21.86 0.48 32.39
CA ALA A 55 22.23 0.51 30.96
C ALA A 55 21.99 1.90 30.36
N SER A 56 22.98 2.48 29.65
CA SER A 56 22.85 3.79 29.02
C SER A 56 22.26 3.70 27.60
N VAL A 57 21.27 4.55 27.32
CA VAL A 57 20.89 4.94 25.97
C VAL A 57 21.62 6.25 25.64
N CYS A 58 22.22 6.36 24.45
CA CYS A 58 22.87 7.58 24.00
C CYS A 58 22.45 7.97 22.57
N ASP A 59 21.83 9.13 22.49
CA ASP A 59 21.96 10.16 21.44
C ASP A 59 21.92 11.50 22.22
N SER A 60 22.64 12.58 21.90
CA SER A 60 23.82 12.83 21.05
C SER A 60 24.42 14.21 21.51
N PRO A 61 25.56 14.72 21.00
CA PRO A 61 26.52 15.48 21.83
C PRO A 61 26.43 17.02 21.78
N ILE A 62 26.83 17.69 22.89
CA ILE A 62 27.29 19.09 22.93
C ILE A 62 28.47 19.22 23.94
N LEU A 63 29.51 20.00 23.60
CA LEU A 63 30.68 20.32 24.43
C LEU A 63 30.46 21.62 25.26
N PRO A 64 31.26 21.91 26.30
CA PRO A 64 30.78 22.58 27.52
C PRO A 64 30.82 24.10 27.46
N ASP A 65 30.18 24.75 28.43
CA ASP A 65 30.87 25.81 29.18
C ASP A 65 30.33 26.05 30.61
N ILE A 66 31.20 26.71 31.36
CA ILE A 66 31.36 26.88 32.81
C ILE A 66 30.17 27.43 33.62
N GLU A 67 30.16 27.03 34.90
CA GLU A 67 29.35 27.46 36.05
C GLU A 67 28.98 28.96 36.17
N THR A 68 27.80 29.26 36.71
CA THR A 68 27.66 29.97 38.02
C THR A 68 26.22 29.95 38.54
N THR A 69 26.06 29.79 39.86
CA THR A 69 24.80 30.00 40.61
C THR A 69 24.83 31.41 41.25
N PRO A 70 23.69 32.06 41.58
CA PRO A 70 23.03 31.76 42.87
C PRO A 70 21.48 31.87 42.95
N THR A 71 21.05 31.39 44.12
CA THR A 71 19.80 31.28 44.88
C THR A 71 18.84 32.51 45.00
N PRO A 72 17.65 32.38 45.65
CA PRO A 72 16.41 33.08 45.26
C PRO A 72 15.91 34.21 46.19
N SER A 73 14.99 35.04 45.66
CA SER A 73 14.12 35.99 46.39
C SER A 73 12.99 36.51 45.47
N SER A 74 11.71 36.70 45.84
CA SER A 74 10.95 36.25 47.04
C SER A 74 9.45 36.00 46.74
N ALA A 75 8.50 36.82 47.23
CA ALA A 75 7.07 36.52 47.38
C ALA A 75 6.07 37.60 46.88
N ALA A 76 5.07 37.14 46.10
CA ALA A 76 3.61 37.41 46.18
C ALA A 76 3.04 38.87 46.12
N PRO A 77 1.71 39.08 45.89
CA PRO A 77 0.65 38.17 45.40
C PRO A 77 -0.19 38.69 44.19
N ALA A 78 -0.92 37.76 43.55
CA ALA A 78 -2.21 37.93 42.85
C ALA A 78 -2.39 39.04 41.78
N GLN A 79 -2.52 38.62 40.51
CA GLN A 79 -3.83 38.61 39.80
C GLN A 79 -3.77 37.97 38.40
N ALA A 80 -4.88 37.35 38.01
CA ALA A 80 -5.33 36.95 36.67
C ALA A 80 -4.33 37.04 35.49
N ALA A 81 -3.62 35.94 35.22
CA ALA A 81 -3.10 35.62 33.89
C ALA A 81 -3.18 34.11 33.64
N VAL A 82 -4.38 33.60 33.35
CA VAL A 82 -4.50 32.30 32.67
C VAL A 82 -3.95 32.52 31.26
N LEU A 83 -2.68 32.17 31.07
CA LEU A 83 -2.06 32.07 29.75
C LEU A 83 -2.80 30.97 28.98
N ALA A 84 -3.79 31.39 28.19
CA ALA A 84 -4.53 30.54 27.29
C ALA A 84 -3.61 30.11 26.13
N SER A 85 -2.72 29.15 26.40
CA SER A 85 -2.17 28.30 25.34
C SER A 85 -3.34 27.61 24.65
N SER A 86 -3.38 27.66 23.32
CA SER A 86 -4.57 27.25 22.60
C SER A 86 -4.71 25.72 22.59
N THR A 87 -5.55 25.21 23.49
CA THR A 87 -5.97 23.82 23.56
C THR A 87 -7.08 23.35 22.59
N PRO A 88 -7.70 24.16 21.67
CA PRO A 88 -8.72 23.65 20.75
C PRO A 88 -8.23 22.41 19.97
N PRO A 89 -9.06 21.36 19.86
CA PRO A 89 -10.48 21.29 20.25
C PRO A 89 -10.79 20.85 21.70
N PHE A 90 -9.79 20.60 22.55
CA PHE A 90 -10.00 19.98 23.87
C PHE A 90 -10.43 21.00 24.93
N ALA A 91 -11.15 20.58 25.98
CA ALA A 91 -11.47 21.47 27.11
C ALA A 91 -10.22 21.97 27.85
N ASN A 92 -9.22 21.11 27.98
CA ASN A 92 -7.99 21.35 28.74
C ASN A 92 -6.87 20.42 28.25
N TRP A 93 -5.67 20.57 28.80
CA TRP A 93 -4.50 19.88 28.29
C TRP A 93 -4.43 18.42 28.74
N SER A 94 -4.86 18.13 29.96
CA SER A 94 -4.97 16.75 30.47
C SER A 94 -5.92 15.91 29.62
N SER A 95 -7.02 16.50 29.12
CA SER A 95 -7.94 15.87 28.17
C SER A 95 -7.31 15.61 26.81
N LYS A 96 -6.50 16.54 26.30
CA LYS A 96 -5.73 16.36 25.06
C LYS A 96 -4.74 15.21 25.19
N LEU A 97 -3.98 15.17 26.29
CA LEU A 97 -2.96 14.15 26.53
C LEU A 97 -3.58 12.75 26.63
N LEU A 98 -4.68 12.60 27.39
CA LEU A 98 -5.37 11.32 27.54
C LEU A 98 -6.12 10.86 26.28
N LEU A 99 -6.71 11.76 25.48
CA LEU A 99 -7.25 11.39 24.17
C LEU A 99 -6.15 11.10 23.15
N GLY A 100 -5.02 11.81 23.23
CA GLY A 100 -3.82 11.52 22.44
C GLY A 100 -3.31 10.11 22.70
N TRP A 101 -3.19 9.70 23.96
CA TRP A 101 -2.94 8.31 24.36
C TRP A 101 -3.98 7.36 23.75
N HIS A 102 -5.26 7.60 24.02
CA HIS A 102 -6.37 6.71 23.66
C HIS A 102 -6.47 6.43 22.15
N PHE A 103 -6.25 7.43 21.29
CA PHE A 103 -6.36 7.27 19.84
C PHE A 103 -5.07 6.82 19.15
N SER A 104 -3.90 6.90 19.80
CA SER A 104 -2.63 6.49 19.21
C SER A 104 -2.05 5.18 19.77
N GLY A 105 -2.62 4.68 20.87
CA GLY A 105 -2.25 3.40 21.48
C GLY A 105 -2.93 2.19 20.83
N SER A 106 -2.47 1.00 21.21
CA SER A 106 -3.09 -0.27 20.88
C SER A 106 -4.50 -0.39 21.49
N THR A 107 -5.43 -0.98 20.74
CA THR A 107 -6.76 -1.37 21.25
C THR A 107 -6.69 -2.55 22.24
N VAL A 108 -5.53 -3.19 22.38
CA VAL A 108 -5.27 -4.30 23.30
C VAL A 108 -4.48 -3.79 24.50
N LYS A 109 -5.02 -4.01 25.71
CA LYS A 109 -4.31 -3.72 26.97
C LYS A 109 -3.00 -4.52 27.03
N SER A 110 -1.89 -3.82 27.26
CA SER A 110 -0.56 -4.40 27.41
C SER A 110 0.22 -3.64 28.47
N VAL A 111 1.33 -4.22 28.96
CA VAL A 111 2.21 -3.54 29.92
C VAL A 111 2.77 -2.25 29.31
N GLY A 112 3.25 -2.30 28.06
CA GLY A 112 3.78 -1.09 27.38
C GLY A 112 2.76 0.03 27.16
N GLU A 113 1.47 -0.28 26.93
CA GLU A 113 0.43 0.77 26.90
C GLU A 113 0.10 1.33 28.29
N PHE A 114 0.32 0.55 29.35
CA PHE A 114 0.20 1.00 30.73
C PHE A 114 1.38 1.88 31.14
N ASP A 115 2.61 1.50 30.78
CA ASP A 115 3.81 2.32 30.98
C ASP A 115 3.66 3.67 30.25
N ARG A 116 3.21 3.64 28.99
CA ARG A 116 2.91 4.85 28.20
C ARG A 116 1.78 5.70 28.79
N LEU A 117 0.80 5.10 29.47
CA LEU A 117 -0.19 5.86 30.24
C LEU A 117 0.46 6.53 31.45
N VAL A 118 1.35 5.84 32.17
CA VAL A 118 2.09 6.40 33.31
C VAL A 118 3.00 7.57 32.88
N GLU A 119 3.69 7.46 31.74
CA GLU A 119 4.45 8.58 31.14
C GLU A 119 3.56 9.82 30.94
N ILE A 120 2.34 9.61 30.43
CA ILE A 120 1.39 10.69 30.14
C ILE A 120 0.78 11.29 31.40
N LEU A 121 0.52 10.48 32.43
CA LEU A 121 0.13 10.95 33.77
C LEU A 121 1.27 11.68 34.51
N SER A 122 2.52 11.46 34.09
CA SER A 122 3.73 12.10 34.62
C SER A 122 4.14 13.36 33.84
N HIS A 123 3.40 13.75 32.81
CA HIS A 123 3.74 14.89 31.97
C HIS A 123 3.64 16.21 32.77
N PRO A 124 4.58 17.17 32.66
CA PRO A 124 4.59 18.39 33.50
C PRO A 124 3.34 19.26 33.37
N GLU A 125 2.66 19.19 32.22
CA GLU A 125 1.42 19.93 31.93
C GLU A 125 0.14 19.09 32.16
N PHE A 126 0.24 17.92 32.82
CA PHE A 126 -0.92 17.12 33.23
C PHE A 126 -1.34 17.48 34.67
N ASP A 127 -2.60 17.88 34.86
CA ASP A 127 -3.21 18.06 36.18
C ASP A 127 -4.53 17.27 36.27
N LEU A 128 -4.55 16.29 37.16
CA LEU A 128 -5.70 15.44 37.46
C LEU A 128 -6.98 16.25 37.79
N LYS A 129 -6.83 17.45 38.37
CA LYS A 129 -7.96 18.34 38.72
C LYS A 129 -8.69 18.86 37.48
N GLU A 130 -8.02 19.00 36.34
CA GLU A 130 -8.64 19.41 35.07
C GLU A 130 -9.68 18.39 34.57
N LEU A 131 -9.63 17.14 35.04
CA LEU A 131 -10.53 16.08 34.61
C LEU A 131 -11.85 16.03 35.42
N LEU A 132 -11.96 16.83 36.49
CA LEU A 132 -13.18 16.89 37.30
C LEU A 132 -14.34 17.46 36.48
N GLY A 133 -15.37 16.63 36.25
CA GLY A 133 -16.53 16.98 35.42
C GLY A 133 -16.32 16.83 33.91
N VAL A 134 -15.14 16.40 33.45
CA VAL A 134 -14.89 16.13 32.02
C VAL A 134 -15.58 14.83 31.60
N SER A 135 -16.42 14.92 30.56
CA SER A 135 -16.93 13.74 29.86
C SER A 135 -16.10 13.48 28.61
N PHE A 136 -15.28 12.43 28.62
CA PHE A 136 -14.50 12.03 27.44
C PHE A 136 -15.38 11.69 26.22
N THR A 137 -16.63 11.26 26.43
CA THR A 137 -17.63 11.12 25.35
C THR A 137 -17.93 12.47 24.67
N CYS A 138 -17.97 13.56 25.44
CA CYS A 138 -18.16 14.91 24.92
C CYS A 138 -16.86 15.49 24.33
N GLU A 139 -15.69 15.22 24.91
CA GLU A 139 -14.39 15.56 24.32
C GLU A 139 -14.22 14.90 22.94
N THR A 140 -14.48 13.60 22.83
CA THR A 140 -14.42 12.86 21.55
C THR A 140 -15.41 13.41 20.52
N LYS A 141 -16.65 13.75 20.92
CA LYS A 141 -17.62 14.42 20.02
C LYS A 141 -17.14 15.80 19.56
N ARG A 142 -16.46 16.56 20.43
CA ARG A 142 -15.91 17.89 20.09
C ARG A 142 -14.67 17.79 19.20
N LEU A 143 -13.79 16.81 19.43
CA LEU A 143 -12.70 16.46 18.53
C LEU A 143 -13.25 16.07 17.15
N ALA A 144 -14.23 15.18 17.08
CA ALA A 144 -14.88 14.78 15.83
C ALA A 144 -15.53 15.97 15.11
N LYS A 145 -16.24 16.85 15.83
CA LYS A 145 -16.82 18.08 15.25
C LYS A 145 -15.75 19.04 14.72
N HIS A 146 -14.61 19.14 15.38
CA HIS A 146 -13.49 19.97 14.94
C HIS A 146 -12.79 19.36 13.72
N LEU A 147 -12.57 18.04 13.69
CA LEU A 147 -12.04 17.32 12.53
C LEU A 147 -12.99 17.35 11.33
N ALA A 148 -14.31 17.51 11.56
CA ALA A 148 -15.30 17.71 10.51
C ALA A 148 -15.35 19.16 9.96
N ASN A 149 -14.64 20.12 10.57
CA ASN A 149 -14.56 21.49 10.05
C ASN A 149 -13.49 21.58 8.94
N PRO A 150 -13.84 21.97 7.69
CA PRO A 150 -12.88 22.16 6.60
C PRO A 150 -11.74 23.15 6.88
N GLU A 151 -11.92 24.06 7.83
CA GLU A 151 -10.89 25.05 8.22
C GLU A 151 -9.93 24.52 9.30
N SER A 152 -10.09 23.28 9.78
CA SER A 152 -9.22 22.73 10.81
C SER A 152 -7.81 22.49 10.28
N LYS A 153 -6.84 23.17 10.91
CA LYS A 153 -5.40 22.99 10.64
C LYS A 153 -4.90 21.56 10.86
N LEU A 154 -5.68 20.68 11.49
CA LEU A 154 -5.35 19.27 11.71
C LEU A 154 -5.64 18.38 10.49
N GLN A 155 -6.55 18.77 9.58
CA GLN A 155 -6.99 17.90 8.46
C GLN A 155 -5.88 17.51 7.48
N ASN A 156 -4.74 18.22 7.46
CA ASN A 156 -3.66 18.03 6.49
C ASN A 156 -2.28 17.68 7.12
N GLN A 157 -2.16 17.54 8.45
CA GLN A 157 -0.83 17.38 9.10
C GLN A 157 -0.18 16.00 8.84
N ASP A 158 -0.99 14.95 8.72
CA ASP A 158 -0.51 13.57 8.48
C ASP A 158 -0.39 13.22 6.98
N GLY A 159 -0.52 14.21 6.09
CA GLY A 159 -0.48 14.02 4.63
C GLY A 159 -1.70 13.29 4.04
N TRP A 160 -2.84 13.34 4.76
CA TRP A 160 -4.13 12.90 4.25
C TRP A 160 -4.86 14.05 3.54
N HIS A 161 -5.59 13.71 2.48
CA HIS A 161 -6.43 14.60 1.70
C HIS A 161 -7.83 14.00 1.61
N CYS A 162 -8.85 14.83 1.75
CA CYS A 162 -10.24 14.45 1.46
C CYS A 162 -10.59 14.89 0.03
N ALA A 163 -11.11 13.96 -0.76
CA ALA A 163 -11.45 14.17 -2.16
C ALA A 163 -12.87 13.69 -2.49
N SER A 164 -13.35 14.12 -3.65
CA SER A 164 -14.54 13.59 -4.31
C SER A 164 -14.19 13.25 -5.76
N VAL A 165 -14.82 12.21 -6.31
CA VAL A 165 -14.66 11.82 -7.72
C VAL A 165 -16.01 11.65 -8.40
N ASP A 166 -16.07 12.01 -9.68
CA ASP A 166 -17.27 11.91 -10.49
C ASP A 166 -17.30 10.61 -11.30
N ILE A 167 -18.38 9.83 -11.16
CA ILE A 167 -18.65 8.65 -12.00
C ILE A 167 -19.83 8.93 -12.94
N ARG A 168 -19.73 8.59 -14.23
CA ARG A 168 -20.83 8.78 -15.19
C ARG A 168 -21.84 7.65 -15.10
N LEU A 169 -23.12 8.00 -14.92
CA LEU A 169 -24.20 7.03 -14.85
C LEU A 169 -24.56 6.49 -16.25
N PRO A 170 -24.49 5.16 -16.50
CA PRO A 170 -25.04 4.55 -17.71
C PRO A 170 -26.51 4.94 -17.99
N PRO A 171 -26.85 5.36 -19.23
CA PRO A 171 -28.23 5.62 -19.64
C PRO A 171 -29.15 4.39 -19.53
N VAL A 172 -30.42 4.61 -19.17
CA VAL A 172 -31.45 3.56 -19.11
C VAL A 172 -32.23 3.49 -20.44
N GLY A 173 -31.54 3.02 -21.48
CA GLY A 173 -32.12 2.84 -22.82
C GLY A 173 -32.00 4.07 -23.72
N LYS A 174 -32.22 3.86 -25.03
CA LYS A 174 -31.99 4.85 -26.10
C LYS A 174 -32.61 6.23 -25.87
N GLN A 175 -33.79 6.28 -25.27
CA GLN A 175 -34.55 7.52 -25.00
C GLN A 175 -33.92 8.41 -23.93
N THR A 176 -32.95 7.90 -23.15
CA THR A 176 -32.30 8.61 -22.05
C THR A 176 -30.89 9.08 -22.36
N VAL A 177 -30.43 8.89 -23.61
CA VAL A 177 -29.13 9.36 -24.07
C VAL A 177 -29.15 10.88 -24.18
N LYS A 178 -28.15 11.53 -23.59
CA LYS A 178 -27.90 12.97 -23.72
C LYS A 178 -26.61 13.22 -24.51
N PRO A 179 -26.41 14.44 -25.06
CA PRO A 179 -25.11 14.86 -25.59
C PRO A 179 -23.98 14.67 -24.57
N GLU A 180 -22.76 14.43 -25.05
CA GLU A 180 -21.64 14.04 -24.20
C GLU A 180 -21.23 15.14 -23.18
N SER A 181 -21.40 16.41 -23.54
CA SER A 181 -21.27 17.56 -22.65
C SER A 181 -22.26 17.56 -21.47
N GLU A 182 -23.44 16.95 -21.64
CA GLU A 182 -24.52 16.85 -20.66
C GLU A 182 -24.60 15.47 -19.98
N SER A 183 -23.61 14.61 -20.23
CA SER A 183 -23.55 13.26 -19.65
C SER A 183 -23.57 13.33 -18.12
N LEU A 184 -24.53 12.67 -17.50
CA LEU A 184 -24.78 12.86 -16.06
C LEU A 184 -23.76 12.13 -15.19
N VAL A 185 -23.20 12.88 -14.26
CA VAL A 185 -22.22 12.43 -13.27
C VAL A 185 -22.88 12.31 -11.90
N PHE A 186 -22.40 11.36 -11.12
CA PHE A 186 -22.70 11.19 -9.71
C PHE A 186 -21.40 11.35 -8.93
N MET A 187 -21.39 12.29 -7.99
CA MET A 187 -20.22 12.59 -7.18
C MET A 187 -20.14 11.62 -5.99
N VAL A 188 -19.02 10.93 -5.85
CA VAL A 188 -18.70 10.12 -4.67
C VAL A 188 -17.69 10.90 -3.82
N SER A 189 -18.17 11.40 -2.68
CA SER A 189 -17.37 12.14 -1.69
C SER A 189 -16.91 11.24 -0.54
N GLY A 190 -16.00 11.75 0.31
CA GLY A 190 -15.51 11.03 1.48
C GLY A 190 -14.38 10.03 1.16
N ILE A 191 -13.68 10.24 0.05
CA ILE A 191 -12.47 9.49 -0.28
C ILE A 191 -11.31 10.16 0.45
N TYR A 192 -10.71 9.45 1.41
CA TYR A 192 -9.50 9.93 2.07
C TYR A 192 -8.29 9.24 1.44
N HIS A 193 -7.29 10.00 1.03
CA HIS A 193 -6.09 9.43 0.41
C HIS A 193 -4.84 10.21 0.77
N ARG A 194 -3.68 9.59 0.57
CA ARG A 194 -2.36 10.23 0.63
C ARG A 194 -1.78 10.28 -0.78
N ARG A 195 -0.88 11.22 -1.07
CA ARG A 195 -0.18 11.24 -2.37
C ARG A 195 0.91 10.17 -2.38
N LEU A 196 1.04 9.43 -3.49
CA LEU A 196 2.06 8.39 -3.63
C LEU A 196 3.47 8.95 -3.43
N VAL A 197 3.75 10.13 -4.01
CA VAL A 197 5.05 10.82 -3.86
C VAL A 197 5.39 11.15 -2.41
N ASP A 198 4.41 11.55 -1.58
CA ASP A 198 4.63 11.86 -0.17
C ASP A 198 4.99 10.62 0.64
N ILE A 199 4.34 9.48 0.35
CA ILE A 199 4.66 8.19 1.01
C ILE A 199 6.06 7.74 0.61
N ILE A 200 6.41 7.82 -0.69
CA ILE A 200 7.74 7.45 -1.19
C ILE A 200 8.81 8.33 -0.55
N GLN A 201 8.64 9.65 -0.59
CA GLN A 201 9.57 10.61 -0.01
C GLN A 201 9.75 10.40 1.50
N ALA A 202 8.66 10.29 2.26
CA ALA A 202 8.72 10.07 3.70
C ALA A 202 9.41 8.74 4.06
N THR A 203 9.11 7.66 3.32
CA THR A 203 9.65 6.34 3.64
C THR A 203 11.13 6.20 3.29
N TYR A 204 11.57 6.75 2.15
CA TYR A 204 12.97 6.71 1.75
C TYR A 204 13.84 7.72 2.52
N ALA A 205 13.29 8.85 2.97
CA ALA A 205 14.00 9.79 3.86
C ALA A 205 14.07 9.31 5.32
N ALA A 206 13.16 8.45 5.76
CA ALA A 206 13.13 7.94 7.14
C ALA A 206 14.35 7.03 7.45
N PRO A 207 14.81 6.96 8.73
CA PRO A 207 15.93 6.11 9.14
C PRO A 207 15.78 4.62 8.78
N VAL A 208 14.55 4.12 8.71
CA VAL A 208 14.25 2.72 8.31
C VAL A 208 14.80 2.36 6.92
N SER A 209 14.97 3.36 6.03
CA SER A 209 15.54 3.15 4.70
C SER A 209 17.00 2.66 4.72
N HIS A 210 17.73 2.81 5.83
CA HIS A 210 19.05 2.18 6.02
C HIS A 210 18.97 0.63 5.99
N THR A 211 17.77 0.05 6.17
CA THR A 211 17.54 -1.40 6.03
C THR A 211 17.15 -1.82 4.61
N PHE A 212 17.04 -0.89 3.66
CA PHE A 212 16.56 -1.16 2.31
C PHE A 212 17.72 -1.50 1.37
N HIS A 213 17.52 -2.50 0.52
CA HIS A 213 18.43 -2.79 -0.59
C HIS A 213 18.17 -1.83 -1.74
N MET A 214 18.98 -0.76 -1.83
CA MET A 214 18.86 0.29 -2.84
C MET A 214 19.39 -0.15 -4.22
N THR A 215 20.48 -0.93 -4.23
CA THR A 215 21.08 -1.53 -5.42
C THR A 215 20.67 -3.00 -5.47
N LEU A 216 20.02 -3.42 -6.56
CA LEU A 216 19.36 -4.73 -6.64
C LEU A 216 20.34 -5.79 -7.18
N PHE A 217 20.26 -7.04 -6.71
CA PHE A 217 21.24 -8.11 -7.04
C PHE A 217 20.59 -9.46 -7.35
N ARG A 218 21.31 -10.38 -8.00
CA ARG A 218 20.89 -11.80 -8.09
C ARG A 218 21.56 -12.60 -6.97
N GLN A 219 20.80 -13.37 -6.21
CA GLN A 219 21.33 -14.20 -5.13
C GLN A 219 21.56 -15.64 -5.62
N TYR A 220 22.74 -16.18 -5.39
CA TYR A 220 23.12 -17.53 -5.83
C TYR A 220 23.64 -18.37 -4.67
N TRP A 221 23.35 -19.67 -4.71
CA TRP A 221 23.98 -20.68 -3.88
C TRP A 221 24.88 -21.58 -4.72
N ARG A 222 26.09 -21.87 -4.23
CA ARG A 222 27.02 -22.81 -4.86
C ARG A 222 27.21 -24.04 -3.96
N PRO A 223 26.61 -25.21 -4.28
CA PRO A 223 26.69 -26.39 -3.41
C PRO A 223 28.11 -26.86 -3.09
N THR A 224 28.98 -26.92 -4.11
CA THR A 224 30.42 -27.24 -4.03
C THR A 224 31.19 -26.30 -4.95
N SER A 225 32.50 -26.11 -4.73
CA SER A 225 33.34 -25.17 -5.48
C SER A 225 33.22 -25.29 -7.00
N ASP A 226 33.04 -26.53 -7.47
CA ASP A 226 33.00 -26.93 -8.88
C ASP A 226 31.57 -27.05 -9.44
N ALA A 227 30.53 -26.99 -8.59
CA ALA A 227 29.14 -27.05 -9.03
C ALA A 227 28.67 -25.72 -9.65
N PRO A 228 27.80 -25.77 -10.69
CA PRO A 228 27.19 -24.56 -11.23
C PRO A 228 26.36 -23.84 -10.15
N PRO A 229 26.44 -22.49 -10.04
CA PRO A 229 25.61 -21.74 -9.11
C PRO A 229 24.12 -21.87 -9.41
N ILE A 230 23.33 -22.08 -8.36
CA ILE A 230 21.87 -22.18 -8.40
C ILE A 230 21.29 -20.82 -7.99
N LEU A 231 20.41 -20.25 -8.82
CA LEU A 231 19.71 -19.00 -8.51
C LEU A 231 18.71 -19.23 -7.35
N LEU A 232 18.80 -18.41 -6.30
CA LEU A 232 17.87 -18.41 -5.19
C LEU A 232 16.73 -17.41 -5.43
N TYR A 233 15.52 -17.79 -5.04
CA TYR A 233 14.35 -16.92 -5.01
C TYR A 233 13.98 -16.68 -3.55
N SER A 234 14.26 -15.47 -3.04
CA SER A 234 14.18 -15.15 -1.61
C SER A 234 13.39 -13.89 -1.33
N GLU A 235 13.73 -12.79 -2.00
CA GLU A 235 13.26 -11.43 -1.73
C GLU A 235 12.92 -10.70 -3.03
N VAL A 236 12.21 -9.57 -2.92
CA VAL A 236 11.81 -8.79 -4.09
C VAL A 236 13.03 -8.13 -4.75
N TYR A 237 13.89 -7.49 -3.96
CA TYR A 237 15.15 -6.90 -4.43
C TYR A 237 16.17 -7.92 -4.97
N SER A 238 15.97 -9.22 -4.74
CA SER A 238 16.79 -10.29 -5.32
C SER A 238 16.19 -10.95 -6.58
N SER A 239 15.00 -10.52 -7.01
CA SER A 239 14.23 -11.16 -8.08
C SER A 239 14.65 -10.73 -9.50
N PRO A 240 14.60 -11.62 -10.51
CA PRO A 240 15.02 -11.30 -11.88
C PRO A 240 14.34 -10.06 -12.49
N GLY A 241 13.03 -9.92 -12.32
CA GLY A 241 12.27 -8.78 -12.86
C GLY A 241 12.64 -7.44 -12.22
N MET A 242 13.08 -7.44 -10.95
CA MET A 242 13.61 -6.22 -10.33
C MET A 242 14.99 -5.85 -10.86
N ILE A 243 15.83 -6.83 -11.22
CA ILE A 243 17.12 -6.56 -11.87
C ILE A 243 16.91 -5.97 -13.26
N GLU A 244 15.92 -6.47 -14.01
CA GLU A 244 15.53 -5.93 -15.31
C GLU A 244 15.07 -4.46 -15.17
N ALA A 245 14.19 -4.15 -14.22
CA ALA A 245 13.77 -2.77 -13.93
C ALA A 245 14.94 -1.86 -13.50
N HIS A 246 15.87 -2.35 -12.68
CA HIS A 246 17.05 -1.58 -12.26
C HIS A 246 18.01 -1.30 -13.42
N LEU A 247 18.22 -2.28 -14.30
CA LEU A 247 19.00 -2.11 -15.53
C LEU A 247 18.35 -1.12 -16.49
N GLU A 248 17.01 -1.15 -16.63
CA GLU A 248 16.28 -0.19 -17.45
C GLU A 248 16.51 1.25 -16.96
N ILE A 249 16.22 1.55 -15.70
CA ILE A 249 16.39 2.88 -15.09
C ILE A 249 17.85 3.38 -15.11
N THR A 250 18.82 2.48 -14.89
CA THR A 250 20.25 2.85 -14.93
C THR A 250 20.77 3.05 -16.35
N SER A 251 20.16 2.41 -17.36
CA SER A 251 20.49 2.58 -18.78
C SER A 251 19.85 3.80 -19.44
N MET A 252 18.77 4.35 -18.87
CA MET A 252 18.06 5.51 -19.43
C MET A 252 19.00 6.72 -19.66
N PRO A 253 18.79 7.52 -20.73
CA PRO A 253 19.55 8.73 -20.98
C PRO A 253 19.64 9.68 -19.76
N ARG A 254 20.79 10.32 -19.65
CA ARG A 254 21.19 11.14 -18.51
C ARG A 254 20.95 12.62 -18.81
N MET A 255 19.72 13.09 -18.55
CA MET A 255 19.23 14.45 -18.89
C MET A 255 19.41 15.46 -17.76
N GLY A 256 19.76 16.71 -18.11
CA GLY A 256 19.81 17.87 -17.21
C GLY A 256 21.11 18.04 -16.42
N LEU A 257 21.12 19.04 -15.52
CA LEU A 257 22.25 19.36 -14.63
C LEU A 257 22.35 18.43 -13.41
N ASP A 258 21.22 17.90 -12.90
CA ASP A 258 21.14 17.03 -11.71
C ASP A 258 21.53 15.57 -11.97
N ASN A 259 22.59 15.38 -12.73
CA ASN A 259 22.91 14.17 -13.47
C ASN A 259 23.93 13.25 -12.76
N THR A 260 24.42 13.65 -11.58
CA THR A 260 25.47 12.98 -10.81
C THR A 260 24.94 11.90 -9.86
N HIS A 261 23.68 12.00 -9.44
CA HIS A 261 23.09 11.14 -8.42
C HIS A 261 22.97 9.66 -8.85
N GLU A 262 23.02 8.75 -7.87
CA GLU A 262 22.66 7.34 -8.05
C GLU A 262 21.18 7.26 -8.46
N ARG A 263 20.87 6.40 -9.44
CA ARG A 263 19.49 6.10 -9.83
C ARG A 263 19.08 4.76 -9.25
N ILE A 264 17.98 4.74 -8.51
CA ILE A 264 17.44 3.54 -7.89
C ILE A 264 15.96 3.37 -8.21
N VAL A 265 15.49 2.14 -8.10
CA VAL A 265 14.08 1.79 -8.29
C VAL A 265 13.41 1.69 -6.92
N ALA A 266 12.23 2.27 -6.76
CA ALA A 266 11.35 2.04 -5.62
C ALA A 266 10.24 1.06 -6.01
N PRO A 267 10.34 -0.24 -5.68
CA PRO A 267 9.34 -1.23 -6.05
C PRO A 267 8.09 -1.03 -5.19
N LEU A 268 7.01 -0.59 -5.83
CA LEU A 268 5.71 -0.39 -5.22
C LEU A 268 4.93 -1.71 -5.21
N MET A 269 4.60 -2.17 -4.01
CA MET A 269 3.75 -3.34 -3.78
C MET A 269 2.41 -2.87 -3.23
N VAL A 270 1.40 -2.80 -4.10
CA VAL A 270 0.05 -2.36 -3.76
C VAL A 270 -0.76 -3.54 -3.22
N TRP A 271 -1.59 -3.27 -2.21
CA TRP A 271 -2.58 -4.20 -1.70
C TRP A 271 -3.95 -3.52 -1.64
N SER A 272 -5.03 -4.28 -1.85
CA SER A 272 -6.37 -3.82 -1.48
C SER A 272 -7.20 -4.91 -0.81
N ASP A 273 -7.90 -4.52 0.25
CA ASP A 273 -8.77 -5.39 1.05
C ASP A 273 -10.02 -4.64 1.51
N SER A 274 -11.14 -5.35 1.62
CA SER A 274 -12.45 -4.83 2.01
C SER A 274 -12.63 -4.95 3.52
N THR A 275 -12.56 -3.83 4.23
CA THR A 275 -12.55 -3.80 5.69
C THR A 275 -13.90 -3.39 6.27
N HIS A 276 -14.40 -4.19 7.21
CA HIS A 276 -15.54 -3.84 8.05
C HIS A 276 -15.10 -2.83 9.14
N LEU A 277 -15.79 -1.69 9.21
CA LEU A 277 -15.44 -0.60 10.13
C LEU A 277 -15.95 -0.78 11.56
N ALA A 278 -16.91 -1.69 11.76
CA ALA A 278 -17.47 -1.99 13.07
C ALA A 278 -17.84 -3.46 13.16
N SER A 279 -17.67 -4.05 14.35
CA SER A 279 -18.11 -5.42 14.65
C SER A 279 -19.64 -5.61 14.58
N PHE A 280 -20.38 -4.50 14.56
CA PHE A 280 -21.83 -4.45 14.42
C PHE A 280 -22.22 -3.37 13.40
N GLY A 281 -23.02 -3.74 12.39
CA GLY A 281 -23.44 -2.86 11.30
C GLY A 281 -22.88 -3.26 9.94
N THR A 282 -23.32 -2.55 8.90
CA THR A 282 -22.97 -2.82 7.49
C THR A 282 -21.87 -1.90 6.94
N ALA A 283 -21.35 -0.99 7.77
CA ALA A 283 -20.31 -0.03 7.40
C ALA A 283 -19.02 -0.76 6.99
N SER A 284 -18.66 -0.61 5.73
CA SER A 284 -17.47 -1.18 5.10
C SER A 284 -16.83 -0.14 4.20
N LEU A 285 -15.52 -0.24 4.02
CA LEU A 285 -14.77 0.52 3.02
C LEU A 285 -13.70 -0.37 2.39
N LEU A 286 -13.24 0.01 1.21
CA LEU A 286 -12.08 -0.62 0.58
C LEU A 286 -10.83 0.16 0.98
N LEU A 287 -9.81 -0.54 1.45
CA LEU A 287 -8.52 0.02 1.82
C LEU A 287 -7.51 -0.26 0.72
N PHE A 288 -6.75 0.76 0.33
CA PHE A 288 -5.51 0.58 -0.43
C PHE A 288 -4.32 0.77 0.50
N TYR A 289 -3.34 -0.13 0.38
CA TYR A 289 -2.07 -0.07 1.09
C TYR A 289 -0.89 -0.12 0.12
N LEU A 290 0.24 0.43 0.55
CA LEU A 290 1.50 0.42 -0.16
C LEU A 290 2.60 -0.15 0.74
N LEU A 291 3.33 -1.13 0.21
CA LEU A 291 4.57 -1.65 0.79
C LEU A 291 5.72 -1.46 -0.21
N PHE A 292 6.95 -1.43 0.28
CA PHE A 292 8.15 -1.27 -0.54
C PHE A 292 8.94 -2.56 -0.69
N GLY A 293 9.16 -2.98 -1.94
CA GLY A 293 9.89 -4.21 -2.26
C GLY A 293 11.39 -4.17 -1.94
N SER A 294 11.97 -2.99 -1.68
CA SER A 294 13.36 -2.81 -1.23
C SER A 294 13.57 -3.22 0.23
N GLN A 295 12.49 -3.35 1.00
CA GLN A 295 12.51 -3.78 2.39
C GLN A 295 12.30 -5.30 2.48
N SER A 296 13.04 -5.98 3.36
CA SER A 296 12.91 -7.43 3.57
C SER A 296 11.48 -7.84 3.90
N LYS A 297 11.05 -8.98 3.34
CA LYS A 297 9.76 -9.60 3.65
C LYS A 297 9.59 -9.91 5.14
N TYR A 298 10.67 -10.18 5.87
CA TYR A 298 10.61 -10.48 7.31
C TYR A 298 10.21 -9.23 8.11
N THR A 299 10.82 -8.08 7.81
CA THR A 299 10.40 -6.79 8.38
C THR A 299 8.96 -6.46 7.98
N ARG A 300 8.61 -6.59 6.69
CA ARG A 300 7.26 -6.32 6.17
C ARG A 300 6.18 -7.22 6.79
N ALA A 301 6.50 -8.48 7.08
CA ALA A 301 5.58 -9.44 7.71
C ALA A 301 5.40 -9.23 9.22
N ARG A 302 6.29 -8.47 9.87
CA ARG A 302 6.20 -8.16 11.31
C ARG A 302 5.23 -6.98 11.53
N PRO A 303 4.04 -7.17 12.16
CA PRO A 303 3.03 -6.10 12.26
C PRO A 303 3.53 -4.87 13.03
N THR A 304 4.38 -5.08 14.04
CA THR A 304 4.96 -3.98 14.85
C THR A 304 5.94 -3.09 14.06
N SER A 305 6.36 -3.48 12.86
CA SER A 305 7.24 -2.67 12.00
C SER A 305 6.53 -1.46 11.39
N LYS A 306 5.18 -1.49 11.31
CA LYS A 306 4.36 -0.49 10.61
C LYS A 306 4.76 -0.27 9.14
N SER A 307 5.32 -1.30 8.49
CA SER A 307 5.81 -1.25 7.09
C SER A 307 4.71 -1.21 6.02
N ALA A 308 3.44 -1.35 6.40
CA ALA A 308 2.29 -1.21 5.51
C ALA A 308 1.75 0.23 5.59
N HIS A 309 2.00 1.02 4.55
CA HIS A 309 1.52 2.40 4.49
C HIS A 309 0.10 2.44 3.98
N HIS A 310 -0.81 3.08 4.72
CA HIS A 310 -2.17 3.34 4.27
C HIS A 310 -2.12 4.37 3.12
N LEU A 311 -2.77 4.06 1.99
CA LEU A 311 -2.75 4.87 0.77
C LEU A 311 -4.10 5.56 0.51
N ALA A 312 -5.21 4.82 0.57
CA ALA A 312 -6.54 5.36 0.34
C ALA A 312 -7.63 4.58 1.09
N TYR A 313 -8.64 5.31 1.57
CA TYR A 313 -9.86 4.84 2.22
C TYR A 313 -11.03 5.16 1.31
N ILE A 314 -11.67 4.12 0.78
CA ILE A 314 -12.60 4.22 -0.33
C ILE A 314 -14.00 3.84 0.16
N PRO A 315 -14.96 4.78 0.22
CA PRO A 315 -16.33 4.45 0.59
C PRO A 315 -16.95 3.51 -0.45
N THR A 316 -17.92 2.71 -0.01
CA THR A 316 -18.86 2.07 -0.94
C THR A 316 -19.64 3.14 -1.71
N ILE A 317 -20.20 2.76 -2.87
CA ILE A 317 -21.10 3.67 -3.59
C ILE A 317 -22.31 3.95 -2.69
N PRO A 318 -22.63 5.22 -2.38
CA PRO A 318 -23.78 5.57 -1.56
C PRO A 318 -25.11 5.11 -2.18
N ASP A 319 -26.04 4.65 -1.35
CA ASP A 319 -27.38 4.20 -1.79
C ASP A 319 -28.19 5.30 -2.49
N THR A 320 -27.87 6.58 -2.24
CA THR A 320 -28.41 7.75 -2.97
C THR A 320 -28.13 7.72 -4.47
N ILE A 321 -27.24 6.84 -4.96
CA ILE A 321 -27.12 6.56 -6.40
C ILE A 321 -28.45 6.07 -7.00
N GLN A 322 -29.25 5.31 -6.26
CA GLN A 322 -30.56 4.85 -6.75
C GLN A 322 -31.56 6.00 -6.88
N GLU A 323 -31.55 6.94 -5.94
CA GLU A 323 -32.35 8.16 -6.01
C GLU A 323 -31.91 9.04 -7.18
N ALA A 324 -30.60 9.19 -7.40
CA ALA A 324 -30.04 9.89 -8.54
C ALA A 324 -30.49 9.25 -9.86
N TYR A 325 -30.43 7.92 -9.97
CA TYR A 325 -30.95 7.17 -11.11
C TYR A 325 -32.45 7.40 -11.33
N MET A 326 -33.25 7.30 -10.28
CA MET A 326 -34.70 7.47 -10.37
C MET A 326 -35.08 8.90 -10.78
N LYS A 327 -34.43 9.91 -10.21
CA LYS A 327 -34.60 11.33 -10.53
C LYS A 327 -34.21 11.67 -11.97
N VAL A 328 -33.18 11.01 -12.50
CA VAL A 328 -32.61 11.29 -13.82
C VAL A 328 -33.30 10.50 -14.94
N PHE A 329 -33.55 9.21 -14.72
CA PHE A 329 -33.98 8.26 -15.75
C PHE A 329 -35.40 7.72 -15.54
N GLY A 330 -36.08 8.11 -14.46
CA GLY A 330 -37.39 7.57 -14.07
C GLY A 330 -37.36 6.08 -13.71
N LYS A 331 -36.17 5.50 -13.52
CA LYS A 331 -35.94 4.07 -13.30
C LYS A 331 -34.74 3.84 -12.38
N ALA A 332 -34.84 2.83 -11.53
CA ALA A 332 -33.74 2.37 -10.69
C ALA A 332 -32.56 1.83 -11.53
N ALA A 333 -31.35 1.94 -10.99
CA ALA A 333 -30.17 1.28 -11.52
C ALA A 333 -30.30 -0.24 -11.40
N THR A 334 -30.01 -0.95 -12.49
CA THR A 334 -29.87 -2.41 -12.46
C THR A 334 -28.60 -2.81 -11.71
N SER A 335 -28.53 -4.06 -11.22
CA SER A 335 -27.31 -4.59 -10.60
C SER A 335 -26.10 -4.56 -11.55
N ALA A 336 -26.31 -4.74 -12.86
CA ALA A 336 -25.29 -4.59 -13.89
C ALA A 336 -24.73 -3.15 -13.98
N MET A 337 -25.62 -2.15 -13.86
CA MET A 337 -25.25 -0.73 -13.81
C MET A 337 -24.48 -0.39 -12.54
N LEU A 338 -24.94 -0.82 -11.36
CA LEU A 338 -24.21 -0.61 -10.10
C LEU A 338 -22.82 -1.29 -10.10
N ARG A 339 -22.72 -2.53 -10.60
CA ARG A 339 -21.42 -3.21 -10.82
C ARG A 339 -20.51 -2.41 -11.74
N HIS A 340 -21.06 -1.74 -12.76
CA HIS A 340 -20.31 -0.89 -13.69
C HIS A 340 -19.83 0.39 -13.01
N CYS A 341 -20.71 1.08 -12.28
CA CYS A 341 -20.35 2.22 -11.44
C CYS A 341 -19.26 1.89 -10.40
N LYS A 342 -19.28 0.70 -9.75
CA LYS A 342 -18.20 0.28 -8.81
C LYS A 342 -16.84 0.17 -9.53
N ARG A 343 -16.82 -0.31 -10.77
CA ARG A 343 -15.58 -0.38 -11.58
C ARG A 343 -15.08 1.01 -11.92
N ASP A 344 -15.94 1.87 -12.43
CA ASP A 344 -15.58 3.24 -12.82
C ASP A 344 -15.10 4.06 -11.59
N LEU A 345 -15.70 3.87 -10.40
CA LEU A 345 -15.24 4.48 -9.13
C LEU A 345 -13.81 4.08 -8.75
N ILE A 346 -13.48 2.78 -8.79
CA ILE A 346 -12.14 2.29 -8.44
C ILE A 346 -11.08 2.89 -9.37
N HIS A 347 -11.37 2.99 -10.67
CA HIS A 347 -10.44 3.60 -11.63
C HIS A 347 -10.41 5.13 -11.52
N ALA A 348 -11.49 5.80 -11.10
CA ALA A 348 -11.49 7.23 -10.75
C ALA A 348 -10.54 7.54 -9.60
N ILE A 349 -10.55 6.70 -8.56
CA ILE A 349 -9.65 6.84 -7.42
C ILE A 349 -8.21 6.53 -7.83
N TRP A 350 -7.97 5.53 -8.69
CA TRP A 350 -6.63 5.33 -9.24
C TRP A 350 -6.12 6.49 -10.11
N LEU A 351 -6.97 7.19 -10.88
CA LEU A 351 -6.56 8.42 -11.59
C LEU A 351 -6.31 9.62 -10.66
N LEU A 352 -6.96 9.66 -9.49
CA LEU A 352 -6.66 10.63 -8.43
C LEU A 352 -5.31 10.34 -7.75
N LEU A 353 -4.95 9.06 -7.58
CA LEU A 353 -3.66 8.63 -7.01
C LEU A 353 -2.50 8.76 -8.01
N LEU A 354 -2.76 8.50 -9.30
CA LEU A 354 -1.82 8.69 -10.42
C LEU A 354 -1.86 10.15 -10.90
N ASP A 355 -1.63 11.08 -9.97
CA ASP A 355 -1.64 12.53 -10.18
C ASP A 355 -0.44 13.00 -11.03
N ALA A 356 -0.42 14.27 -11.40
CA ALA A 356 0.64 14.83 -12.24
C ALA A 356 2.03 14.69 -11.58
N ASN A 357 2.13 14.85 -10.25
CA ASN A 357 3.38 14.77 -9.50
C ASN A 357 3.92 13.34 -9.47
N PHE A 358 3.05 12.34 -9.31
CA PHE A 358 3.42 10.94 -9.39
C PHE A 358 3.87 10.57 -10.81
N MET A 359 3.18 11.05 -11.85
CA MET A 359 3.58 10.77 -13.23
C MET A 359 4.92 11.41 -13.59
N GLU A 360 5.19 12.62 -13.11
CA GLU A 360 6.51 13.29 -13.20
C GLU A 360 7.60 12.45 -12.51
N ALA A 361 7.35 12.01 -11.27
CA ALA A 361 8.28 11.16 -10.54
C ALA A 361 8.48 9.78 -11.19
N TYR A 362 7.45 9.23 -11.85
CA TYR A 362 7.51 7.98 -12.60
C TYR A 362 8.40 8.10 -13.86
N GLU A 363 8.30 9.22 -14.58
CA GLU A 363 9.03 9.44 -15.84
C GLU A 363 10.47 9.95 -15.63
N HIS A 364 10.70 10.78 -14.61
CA HIS A 364 11.96 11.50 -14.42
C HIS A 364 12.69 11.19 -13.10
N GLY A 365 12.04 10.44 -12.20
CA GLY A 365 12.55 10.14 -10.87
C GLY A 365 12.58 11.36 -9.95
N MET A 366 12.37 11.15 -8.65
CA MET A 366 12.41 12.22 -7.64
C MET A 366 13.72 12.17 -6.84
N LEU A 367 14.31 13.34 -6.56
CA LEU A 367 15.51 13.45 -5.73
C LEU A 367 15.13 13.37 -4.24
N ILE A 368 15.65 12.37 -3.54
CA ILE A 368 15.42 12.15 -2.11
C ILE A 368 16.77 11.98 -1.42
N LYS A 369 17.00 12.71 -0.33
CA LYS A 369 18.07 12.40 0.63
C LYS A 369 17.58 11.22 1.46
N CYS A 370 18.16 10.04 1.25
CA CYS A 370 17.77 8.84 1.97
C CYS A 370 18.19 8.90 3.46
N GLY A 371 17.65 7.99 4.28
CA GLY A 371 18.01 7.87 5.70
C GLY A 371 19.46 7.47 5.98
N ASP A 372 20.18 6.94 4.98
CA ASP A 372 21.65 6.75 5.02
C ASP A 372 22.44 8.02 4.63
N GLY A 373 21.76 9.15 4.45
CA GLY A 373 22.34 10.45 4.13
C GLY A 373 22.63 10.70 2.65
N ILE A 374 22.57 9.67 1.81
CA ILE A 374 22.92 9.75 0.37
C ILE A 374 21.72 10.27 -0.43
N VAL A 375 21.96 11.27 -1.28
CA VAL A 375 20.94 11.79 -2.21
C VAL A 375 20.87 10.91 -3.46
N ARG A 376 19.67 10.35 -3.72
CA ARG A 376 19.42 9.46 -4.86
C ARG A 376 18.24 9.95 -5.69
N ARG A 377 18.27 9.65 -6.99
CA ARG A 377 17.13 9.83 -7.90
C ARG A 377 16.33 8.52 -7.91
N ILE A 378 15.15 8.56 -7.28
CA ILE A 378 14.31 7.39 -7.03
C ILE A 378 13.19 7.34 -8.06
N PHE A 379 13.09 6.22 -8.79
CA PHE A 379 12.05 5.96 -9.78
C PHE A 379 10.98 5.03 -9.19
N PRO A 380 9.74 5.49 -8.97
CA PRO A 380 8.63 4.64 -8.54
C PRO A 380 8.31 3.58 -9.60
N TRP A 381 8.17 2.32 -9.19
CA TRP A 381 7.94 1.20 -10.11
C TRP A 381 6.89 0.24 -9.58
N PHE A 382 5.72 0.15 -10.23
CA PHE A 382 4.70 -0.82 -9.82
C PHE A 382 5.16 -2.25 -10.11
N LEU A 383 5.34 -3.04 -9.05
CA LEU A 383 5.76 -4.43 -9.16
C LEU A 383 4.59 -5.42 -8.97
N THR A 384 3.78 -5.22 -7.94
CA THR A 384 2.68 -6.14 -7.60
C THR A 384 1.45 -5.37 -7.15
N TYR A 385 0.28 -5.90 -7.50
CA TYR A 385 -1.00 -5.58 -6.88
C TYR A 385 -1.60 -6.89 -6.36
N SER A 386 -1.67 -7.05 -5.03
CA SER A 386 -2.40 -8.15 -4.40
C SER A 386 -3.80 -7.72 -3.95
N ALA A 387 -4.76 -8.62 -4.14
CA ALA A 387 -6.14 -8.52 -3.70
C ALA A 387 -6.78 -9.92 -3.84
N ASP A 388 -7.98 -10.10 -3.32
CA ASP A 388 -8.81 -11.28 -3.60
C ASP A 388 -9.46 -11.20 -5.00
N TYR A 389 -10.21 -12.24 -5.37
CA TYR A 389 -10.68 -12.41 -6.76
C TYR A 389 -11.66 -11.32 -7.26
N PRO A 390 -12.72 -10.91 -6.52
CA PRO A 390 -13.66 -9.92 -7.02
C PRO A 390 -13.00 -8.54 -7.18
N GLU A 391 -12.07 -8.18 -6.31
CA GLU A 391 -11.30 -6.94 -6.33
C GLU A 391 -10.28 -6.96 -7.49
N LYS A 392 -9.55 -8.06 -7.67
CA LYS A 392 -8.74 -8.32 -8.89
C LYS A 392 -9.57 -8.15 -10.17
N VAL A 393 -10.82 -8.61 -10.19
CA VAL A 393 -11.73 -8.48 -11.35
C VAL A 393 -12.09 -7.02 -11.64
N LEU A 394 -12.30 -6.19 -10.62
CA LEU A 394 -12.53 -4.74 -10.77
C LEU A 394 -11.28 -4.05 -11.34
N LEU A 395 -10.12 -4.33 -10.75
CA LEU A 395 -8.84 -3.70 -11.09
C LEU A 395 -8.32 -4.12 -12.48
N ALA A 396 -8.51 -5.39 -12.86
CA ALA A 396 -8.13 -5.91 -14.17
C ALA A 396 -9.11 -5.52 -15.30
N SER A 397 -10.25 -4.89 -14.96
CA SER A 397 -11.34 -4.58 -15.89
C SER A 397 -11.82 -5.81 -16.66
N ILE A 398 -12.15 -6.89 -15.93
CA ILE A 398 -12.72 -8.12 -16.49
C ILE A 398 -14.11 -8.43 -15.88
N ARG A 399 -14.78 -9.45 -16.40
CA ARG A 399 -16.09 -9.93 -15.94
C ARG A 399 -15.89 -11.12 -14.99
N SER A 400 -16.45 -11.02 -13.77
CA SER A 400 -16.32 -12.08 -12.75
C SER A 400 -16.84 -13.42 -13.25
N LEU A 401 -16.07 -14.50 -13.02
CA LEU A 401 -16.41 -15.89 -13.31
C LEU A 401 -16.86 -16.19 -14.75
N ALA A 402 -16.51 -15.31 -15.70
CA ALA A 402 -16.86 -15.38 -17.11
C ALA A 402 -15.99 -16.39 -17.90
N LYS A 403 -16.02 -16.30 -19.24
CA LYS A 403 -15.33 -17.24 -20.15
C LYS A 403 -13.84 -17.37 -19.83
N CYS A 404 -13.14 -16.26 -19.62
CA CYS A 404 -11.73 -16.21 -19.24
C CYS A 404 -11.63 -15.60 -17.83
N LEU A 405 -11.53 -16.44 -16.79
CA LEU A 405 -11.65 -15.97 -15.41
C LEU A 405 -10.38 -15.30 -14.86
N CYS A 406 -9.20 -15.66 -15.38
CA CYS A 406 -7.92 -15.23 -14.82
C CYS A 406 -7.65 -13.75 -15.12
N PRO A 407 -7.17 -12.94 -14.15
CA PRO A 407 -6.69 -11.58 -14.37
C PRO A 407 -5.47 -11.48 -15.29
N ARG A 408 -4.68 -12.55 -15.46
CA ARG A 408 -3.42 -12.54 -16.23
C ARG A 408 -3.47 -13.21 -17.58
N CYS A 409 -4.42 -14.11 -17.84
CA CYS A 409 -4.46 -14.90 -19.06
C CYS A 409 -5.89 -15.09 -19.62
N LEU A 410 -5.95 -15.52 -20.88
CA LEU A 410 -7.17 -15.83 -21.62
C LEU A 410 -7.47 -17.34 -21.65
N VAL A 411 -6.96 -18.11 -20.68
CA VAL A 411 -7.33 -19.52 -20.53
C VAL A 411 -8.81 -19.60 -20.11
N GLU A 412 -9.57 -20.40 -20.83
CA GLU A 412 -11.01 -20.54 -20.62
C GLU A 412 -11.34 -21.27 -19.31
N LYS A 413 -12.45 -20.90 -18.68
CA LYS A 413 -12.99 -21.49 -17.45
C LYS A 413 -13.18 -23.01 -17.55
N ASN A 414 -13.49 -23.52 -18.74
CA ASN A 414 -13.61 -24.95 -19.01
C ASN A 414 -12.25 -25.70 -18.99
N GLN A 415 -11.11 -25.02 -19.01
CA GLN A 415 -9.77 -25.62 -18.92
C GLN A 415 -9.18 -25.63 -17.49
N VAL A 416 -9.83 -24.97 -16.53
CA VAL A 416 -9.33 -24.75 -15.15
C VAL A 416 -8.94 -26.05 -14.43
N TYR A 417 -9.61 -27.16 -14.74
CA TYR A 417 -9.27 -28.48 -14.21
C TYR A 417 -7.86 -28.99 -14.61
N LYS A 418 -7.17 -28.29 -15.52
CA LYS A 418 -5.81 -28.60 -16.00
C LYS A 418 -4.72 -27.78 -15.30
N ILE A 419 -5.06 -26.92 -14.33
CA ILE A 419 -4.12 -26.04 -13.61
C ILE A 419 -2.89 -26.81 -13.14
N GLY A 420 -1.71 -26.25 -13.41
CA GLY A 420 -0.41 -26.84 -13.02
C GLY A 420 0.10 -27.93 -13.96
N SER A 421 -0.67 -28.37 -14.97
CA SER A 421 -0.17 -29.27 -16.00
C SER A 421 0.84 -28.58 -16.92
N LYS A 422 1.75 -29.35 -17.54
CA LYS A 422 2.71 -28.83 -18.55
C LYS A 422 2.03 -28.17 -19.76
N LEU A 423 0.77 -28.48 -20.04
CA LEU A 423 -0.01 -27.80 -21.07
C LEU A 423 -0.53 -26.46 -20.57
N ASP A 424 -1.18 -26.45 -19.41
CA ASP A 424 -1.68 -25.25 -18.72
C ASP A 424 -0.59 -24.19 -18.51
N MET A 425 0.55 -24.57 -17.94
CA MET A 425 1.69 -23.65 -17.75
C MET A 425 2.20 -23.03 -19.05
N ARG A 426 2.09 -23.73 -20.19
CA ARG A 426 2.43 -23.18 -21.52
C ARG A 426 1.31 -22.27 -22.06
N LEU A 427 0.05 -22.64 -21.85
CA LEU A 427 -1.10 -21.83 -22.24
C LEU A 427 -1.15 -20.51 -21.46
N HIS A 428 -0.86 -20.51 -20.16
CA HIS A 428 -0.76 -19.29 -19.35
C HIS A 428 0.24 -18.26 -19.91
N LYS A 429 1.38 -18.73 -20.43
CA LYS A 429 2.36 -17.85 -21.12
C LYS A 429 1.90 -17.44 -22.52
N LYS A 430 1.44 -18.40 -23.33
CA LYS A 430 1.02 -18.14 -24.73
C LYS A 430 -0.23 -17.26 -24.83
N MET A 431 -1.13 -17.37 -23.86
CA MET A 431 -2.41 -16.67 -23.80
C MET A 431 -2.42 -15.60 -22.69
N ALA A 432 -1.25 -15.05 -22.33
CA ALA A 432 -1.17 -13.91 -21.42
C ALA A 432 -2.01 -12.74 -21.96
N ARG A 433 -2.73 -12.05 -21.07
CA ARG A 433 -3.49 -10.86 -21.43
C ARG A 433 -2.54 -9.73 -21.75
N GLN A 434 -2.88 -8.97 -22.79
CA GLN A 434 -2.13 -7.82 -23.25
C GLN A 434 -3.03 -6.58 -23.14
N ASP A 435 -2.46 -5.48 -22.66
CA ASP A 435 -3.02 -4.16 -22.87
C ASP A 435 -2.62 -3.64 -24.26
N ASP A 436 -3.28 -4.16 -25.29
CA ASP A 436 -3.02 -3.86 -26.69
C ASP A 436 -4.01 -2.84 -27.29
N ALA A 437 -3.65 -2.22 -28.42
CA ALA A 437 -4.54 -1.28 -29.10
C ALA A 437 -5.91 -1.89 -29.50
N PRO A 438 -6.01 -3.17 -29.93
CA PRO A 438 -7.29 -3.85 -30.15
C PRO A 438 -8.21 -3.91 -28.91
N ARG A 439 -7.70 -4.28 -27.72
CA ARG A 439 -8.43 -4.21 -26.44
C ARG A 439 -8.97 -2.82 -26.23
N ARG A 440 -8.07 -1.84 -26.35
CA ARG A 440 -8.36 -0.43 -26.09
C ARG A 440 -9.49 0.09 -26.98
N HIS A 441 -9.43 -0.22 -28.27
CA HIS A 441 -10.48 0.13 -29.22
C HIS A 441 -11.80 -0.63 -28.96
N ALA A 442 -11.77 -1.92 -28.66
CA ALA A 442 -12.98 -2.70 -28.36
C ALA A 442 -13.75 -2.14 -27.16
N VAL A 443 -13.04 -1.74 -26.09
CA VAL A 443 -13.62 -1.07 -24.92
C VAL A 443 -14.25 0.27 -25.32
N GLU A 444 -13.56 1.08 -26.12
CA GLU A 444 -14.04 2.38 -26.60
C GLU A 444 -15.30 2.28 -27.48
N VAL A 445 -15.38 1.28 -28.37
CA VAL A 445 -16.57 1.06 -29.21
C VAL A 445 -17.74 0.59 -28.35
N ALA A 446 -17.54 -0.36 -27.44
CA ALA A 446 -18.56 -0.79 -26.48
C ALA A 446 -19.09 0.38 -25.62
N ARG A 447 -18.22 1.32 -25.26
CA ARG A 447 -18.56 2.56 -24.53
C ARG A 447 -19.44 3.50 -25.33
N LYS A 448 -19.13 3.73 -26.61
CA LYS A 448 -19.97 4.51 -27.53
C LYS A 448 -21.34 3.87 -27.68
N ILE A 449 -21.43 2.54 -27.78
CA ILE A 449 -22.68 1.78 -27.83
C ILE A 449 -23.54 2.00 -26.56
N ILE A 450 -22.94 1.94 -25.37
CA ILE A 450 -23.69 2.13 -24.11
C ILE A 450 -24.13 3.60 -23.94
N TYR A 451 -23.20 4.56 -24.04
CA TYR A 451 -23.45 5.94 -23.61
C TYR A 451 -23.93 6.88 -24.73
N LYS A 452 -23.55 6.64 -26.00
CA LYS A 452 -24.00 7.45 -27.15
C LYS A 452 -25.15 6.82 -27.92
N GLN A 453 -25.40 5.52 -27.74
CA GLN A 453 -26.51 4.81 -28.40
C GLN A 453 -27.53 4.20 -27.41
N GLY A 454 -27.28 4.27 -26.10
CA GLY A 454 -28.23 3.88 -25.06
C GLY A 454 -28.49 2.37 -24.95
N TYR A 455 -27.52 1.54 -25.34
CA TYR A 455 -27.62 0.08 -25.19
C TYR A 455 -27.29 -0.36 -23.76
N GLY A 456 -27.87 -1.47 -23.33
CA GLY A 456 -27.54 -2.10 -22.04
C GLY A 456 -26.08 -2.57 -21.98
N ILE A 457 -25.49 -2.53 -20.78
CA ILE A 457 -24.10 -2.92 -20.51
C ILE A 457 -23.84 -4.40 -20.82
N GLU A 458 -24.87 -5.24 -20.65
CA GLU A 458 -24.86 -6.69 -20.92
C GLU A 458 -25.70 -7.01 -22.18
N SER A 459 -25.79 -6.07 -23.12
CA SER A 459 -26.49 -6.27 -24.40
C SER A 459 -25.62 -7.02 -25.41
N THR A 460 -26.26 -7.73 -26.35
CA THR A 460 -25.59 -8.51 -27.41
C THR A 460 -24.56 -7.70 -28.20
N ALA A 461 -24.81 -6.40 -28.41
CA ALA A 461 -23.89 -5.51 -29.12
C ALA A 461 -22.60 -5.21 -28.33
N VAL A 462 -22.67 -5.17 -27.00
CA VAL A 462 -21.50 -5.01 -26.12
C VAL A 462 -20.79 -6.36 -25.93
N ASP A 463 -21.55 -7.43 -25.75
CA ASP A 463 -21.00 -8.77 -25.53
C ASP A 463 -20.27 -9.31 -26.78
N ALA A 464 -20.73 -8.98 -27.98
CA ALA A 464 -20.02 -9.27 -29.23
C ALA A 464 -18.61 -8.67 -29.31
N LEU A 465 -18.33 -7.58 -28.58
CA LEU A 465 -17.03 -6.93 -28.54
C LEU A 465 -16.13 -7.41 -27.39
N LEU A 466 -16.73 -7.75 -26.24
CA LEU A 466 -16.00 -7.90 -24.98
C LEU A 466 -16.12 -9.27 -24.30
N ALA A 467 -17.19 -10.03 -24.54
CA ALA A 467 -17.50 -11.21 -23.73
C ALA A 467 -16.50 -12.38 -23.93
N ASP A 468 -16.00 -12.57 -25.15
CA ASP A 468 -15.06 -13.64 -25.49
C ASP A 468 -13.79 -13.59 -24.61
N LYS A 469 -13.13 -12.43 -24.58
CA LYS A 469 -11.98 -12.17 -23.71
C LYS A 469 -12.37 -11.79 -22.28
N SER A 470 -13.67 -11.81 -21.97
CA SER A 470 -14.25 -11.45 -20.67
C SER A 470 -13.87 -10.04 -20.19
N TRP A 471 -13.70 -9.11 -21.13
CA TRP A 471 -13.48 -7.70 -20.85
C TRP A 471 -14.77 -7.00 -20.43
N VAL A 472 -14.65 -5.80 -19.88
CA VAL A 472 -15.79 -4.96 -19.48
C VAL A 472 -15.56 -3.50 -19.89
N PRO A 473 -16.64 -2.73 -20.14
CA PRO A 473 -16.55 -1.38 -20.69
C PRO A 473 -16.21 -0.31 -19.63
N THR A 474 -15.15 -0.55 -18.85
CA THR A 474 -14.63 0.37 -17.81
C THR A 474 -14.29 1.74 -18.39
N TRP A 475 -14.56 2.80 -17.62
CA TRP A 475 -14.32 4.17 -18.03
C TRP A 475 -14.10 5.10 -16.85
N VAL A 476 -13.35 6.17 -17.11
CA VAL A 476 -13.22 7.29 -16.18
C VAL A 476 -13.13 8.59 -16.96
N SER A 477 -13.67 9.67 -16.39
CA SER A 477 -13.35 11.05 -16.72
C SER A 477 -12.58 11.66 -15.57
N GLN A 478 -11.46 12.30 -15.87
CA GLN A 478 -10.85 13.26 -14.97
C GLN A 478 -11.11 14.65 -15.55
N LEU A 479 -11.73 15.55 -14.77
CA LEU A 479 -11.78 16.96 -15.15
C LEU A 479 -10.38 17.53 -14.89
N TYR A 480 -9.64 17.82 -15.97
CA TYR A 480 -8.39 18.58 -15.85
C TYR A 480 -8.74 20.06 -15.72
N CYS A 481 -8.71 20.57 -14.50
CA CYS A 481 -8.58 22.01 -14.27
C CYS A 481 -7.13 22.39 -14.55
N THR A 482 -6.86 22.97 -15.71
CA THR A 482 -5.58 23.64 -15.97
C THR A 482 -5.42 24.82 -15.00
N PRO A 483 -4.19 25.15 -14.54
CA PRO A 483 -3.94 26.32 -13.70
C PRO A 483 -4.40 27.63 -14.36
N ASP A 484 -4.29 27.70 -15.69
CA ASP A 484 -4.87 28.75 -16.52
C ASP A 484 -6.34 28.42 -16.85
N ARG A 485 -7.26 29.26 -16.36
CA ARG A 485 -8.72 29.01 -16.35
C ARG A 485 -9.43 29.22 -17.70
N VAL A 486 -8.71 29.07 -18.81
CA VAL A 486 -9.17 29.57 -20.13
C VAL A 486 -9.68 28.46 -21.07
N THR A 487 -9.31 27.19 -20.89
CA THR A 487 -9.84 26.09 -21.71
C THR A 487 -10.19 24.83 -20.92
N ASN A 488 -11.48 24.53 -20.78
CA ASN A 488 -11.97 23.23 -20.33
C ASN A 488 -11.83 22.19 -21.46
N LEU A 489 -10.60 21.74 -21.75
CA LEU A 489 -10.36 20.69 -22.73
C LEU A 489 -10.73 19.31 -22.14
N ARG A 490 -12.01 18.97 -22.21
CA ARG A 490 -12.53 17.67 -21.77
C ARG A 490 -12.12 16.57 -22.74
N ILE A 491 -10.96 15.96 -22.52
CA ILE A 491 -10.52 14.77 -23.26
C ILE A 491 -11.35 13.57 -22.76
N ASP A 492 -12.42 13.24 -23.49
CA ASP A 492 -13.47 12.29 -23.09
C ASP A 492 -13.08 10.79 -23.17
N THR A 493 -11.81 10.47 -22.92
CA THR A 493 -11.20 9.15 -23.11
C THR A 493 -10.00 8.98 -22.14
N TRP A 494 -9.65 7.82 -21.54
CA TRP A 494 -9.94 6.41 -21.85
C TRP A 494 -9.90 5.50 -20.59
N GLN A 495 -10.75 4.45 -20.54
CA GLN A 495 -10.44 3.11 -19.98
C GLN A 495 -9.96 3.00 -18.50
N ASN A 496 -9.15 1.96 -18.22
CA ASN A 496 -8.55 1.57 -16.94
C ASN A 496 -7.42 2.54 -16.57
N ALA A 497 -7.32 2.94 -15.30
CA ALA A 497 -6.40 3.99 -14.87
C ALA A 497 -4.92 3.69 -15.19
N PHE A 498 -4.47 2.45 -14.96
CA PHE A 498 -3.11 2.03 -15.27
C PHE A 498 -2.85 1.98 -16.78
N SER A 499 -3.83 1.48 -17.54
CA SER A 499 -3.79 1.49 -19.02
C SER A 499 -3.66 2.92 -19.56
N MET A 500 -4.44 3.87 -19.03
CA MET A 500 -4.41 5.28 -19.45
C MET A 500 -3.07 5.95 -19.14
N LYS A 501 -2.53 5.75 -17.92
CA LYS A 501 -1.35 6.48 -17.43
C LYS A 501 -0.02 5.83 -17.81
N LEU A 502 0.03 4.50 -17.90
CA LEU A 502 1.28 3.74 -18.00
C LEU A 502 1.52 3.05 -19.36
N SER A 503 0.48 2.84 -20.19
CA SER A 503 0.68 2.13 -21.48
C SER A 503 1.64 2.84 -22.44
N LYS A 504 1.83 4.17 -22.32
CA LYS A 504 2.83 4.92 -23.10
C LYS A 504 4.28 4.51 -22.81
N TYR A 505 4.54 3.89 -21.66
CA TYR A 505 5.85 3.31 -21.29
C TYR A 505 5.94 1.80 -21.59
N GLY A 506 5.02 1.25 -22.38
CA GLY A 506 4.97 -0.20 -22.66
C GLY A 506 4.43 -1.06 -21.51
N PHE A 507 3.89 -0.44 -20.45
CA PHE A 507 3.46 -1.16 -19.25
C PHE A 507 2.16 -1.96 -19.46
N ASN A 508 2.25 -3.29 -19.36
CA ASN A 508 1.10 -4.18 -19.37
C ASN A 508 0.50 -4.33 -17.96
N PHE A 509 -0.56 -3.57 -17.65
CA PHE A 509 -1.13 -3.57 -16.29
C PHE A 509 -1.67 -4.94 -15.82
N TYR A 510 -1.88 -5.91 -16.72
CA TYR A 510 -2.25 -7.26 -16.34
C TYR A 510 -1.15 -8.01 -15.57
N ASP A 511 0.11 -7.58 -15.68
CA ASP A 511 1.23 -8.19 -14.96
C ASP A 511 1.38 -7.72 -13.52
N LEU A 512 0.64 -6.67 -13.10
CA LEU A 512 0.50 -6.27 -11.70
C LEU A 512 -0.05 -7.41 -10.84
N PHE A 513 -1.03 -8.16 -11.34
CA PHE A 513 -1.84 -9.04 -10.51
C PHE A 513 -1.07 -10.30 -10.12
N VAL A 514 -0.76 -10.43 -8.84
CA VAL A 514 -0.10 -11.61 -8.29
C VAL A 514 -1.12 -12.65 -7.81
N VAL A 515 -0.75 -13.92 -7.92
CA VAL A 515 -1.46 -15.03 -7.27
C VAL A 515 -1.20 -14.90 -5.78
N ASP A 516 -2.26 -14.76 -4.98
CA ASP A 516 -2.15 -14.67 -3.53
C ASP A 516 -2.87 -15.84 -2.89
N LEU A 517 -2.09 -16.87 -2.55
CA LEU A 517 -2.60 -18.13 -2.01
C LEU A 517 -3.29 -17.95 -0.65
N LEU A 518 -3.05 -16.86 0.08
CA LEU A 518 -3.73 -16.58 1.35
C LEU A 518 -5.11 -15.95 1.16
N HIS A 519 -5.32 -15.22 0.06
CA HIS A 519 -6.63 -14.71 -0.37
C HIS A 519 -7.40 -15.71 -1.26
N GLU A 520 -6.70 -16.64 -1.91
CA GLU A 520 -7.28 -17.61 -2.85
C GLU A 520 -7.62 -18.97 -2.21
N PHE A 521 -7.08 -19.26 -1.01
CA PHE A 521 -7.49 -20.41 -0.19
C PHE A 521 -7.92 -19.95 1.20
N GLU A 522 -9.09 -20.40 1.65
CA GLU A 522 -9.43 -20.34 3.07
C GLU A 522 -8.34 -21.03 3.90
N LEU A 523 -7.82 -20.33 4.92
CA LEU A 523 -6.65 -20.76 5.67
C LEU A 523 -6.85 -22.13 6.36
N GLY A 524 -8.10 -22.44 6.75
CA GLY A 524 -8.50 -23.77 7.24
C GLY A 524 -8.47 -24.87 6.17
N VAL A 525 -8.89 -24.56 4.94
CA VAL A 525 -8.88 -25.50 3.79
C VAL A 525 -7.44 -25.80 3.37
N TRP A 526 -6.58 -24.78 3.25
CA TRP A 526 -5.16 -25.01 2.97
C TRP A 526 -4.48 -25.84 4.06
N LYS A 527 -4.74 -25.55 5.35
CA LYS A 527 -4.21 -26.34 6.47
C LYS A 527 -4.65 -27.81 6.40
N ALA A 528 -5.91 -28.07 6.03
CA ALA A 528 -6.42 -29.43 5.84
C ALA A 528 -5.73 -30.16 4.67
N ILE A 529 -5.61 -29.50 3.50
CA ILE A 529 -4.93 -30.04 2.32
C ILE A 529 -3.44 -30.33 2.63
N PHE A 530 -2.73 -29.37 3.23
CA PHE A 530 -1.32 -29.53 3.58
C PHE A 530 -1.11 -30.68 4.59
N THR A 531 -1.98 -30.77 5.61
CA THR A 531 -1.97 -31.90 6.56
C THR A 531 -2.22 -33.23 5.85
N HIS A 532 -3.11 -33.28 4.86
CA HIS A 532 -3.39 -34.48 4.08
C HIS A 532 -2.20 -34.88 3.18
N LEU A 533 -1.56 -33.91 2.50
CA LEU A 533 -0.35 -34.14 1.72
C LEU A 533 0.82 -34.66 2.58
N LEU A 534 1.02 -34.11 3.78
CA LEU A 534 2.00 -34.62 4.74
C LEU A 534 1.69 -36.07 5.16
N ARG A 535 0.41 -36.42 5.38
CA ARG A 535 -0.01 -37.81 5.67
C ARG A 535 0.26 -38.76 4.50
N ILE A 536 0.04 -38.33 3.26
CA ILE A 536 0.39 -39.11 2.06
C ILE A 536 1.91 -39.32 1.98
N LEU A 537 2.71 -38.28 2.17
CA LEU A 537 4.17 -38.37 2.16
C LEU A 537 4.69 -39.28 3.28
N TRP A 538 4.11 -39.20 4.47
CA TRP A 538 4.43 -40.09 5.60
C TRP A 538 4.09 -41.56 5.29
N ALA A 539 2.89 -41.82 4.76
CA ALA A 539 2.47 -43.16 4.37
C ALA A 539 3.36 -43.75 3.25
N ALA A 540 3.76 -42.93 2.27
CA ALA A 540 4.68 -43.34 1.22
C ALA A 540 6.09 -43.62 1.76
N ALA A 541 6.63 -42.73 2.59
CA ALA A 541 7.97 -42.86 3.21
C ALA A 541 8.07 -44.06 4.17
N GLY A 542 6.96 -44.43 4.83
CA GLY A 542 6.88 -45.59 5.72
C GLY A 542 7.17 -46.95 5.06
N THR A 543 7.29 -47.01 3.73
CA THR A 543 7.70 -48.23 2.99
C THR A 543 9.21 -48.38 2.79
N LYS A 544 10.03 -47.35 3.11
CA LYS A 544 11.49 -47.35 2.87
C LYS A 544 12.39 -47.45 4.10
N TYR A 545 11.82 -47.53 5.30
CA TYR A 545 12.57 -47.67 6.57
C TYR A 545 12.22 -48.96 7.34
N ARG A 546 12.01 -50.06 6.60
CA ARG A 546 12.04 -51.43 7.14
C ARG A 546 13.03 -52.26 6.34
N ASN A 547 14.28 -52.23 6.78
CA ASN A 547 15.32 -53.26 6.69
C ASN A 547 16.42 -52.87 7.69
#